data_AF-A0A520B5Y2-F1
#
_entry.id   AF-A0A520B5Y2-F1
#
_cell.length_a   1.000
_cell.length_b   1.000
_cell.length_c   1.000
_cell.angle_alpha   90.00
_cell.angle_beta   90.00
_cell.angle_gamma   90.00
#
_symmetry.space_group_name_H-M   'P 1'
#
loop_
_entity.id
_entity.type
_entity.pdbx_description
1 polymer ?
#
loop_
_entity_poly.entity_id
_entity_poly.type
_entity_poly.pdbx_seq_one_letter_code
_entity_poly.pdbx_strand_id
1 'polypeptide(L)'
;MKSQMTHSALAAALLCLAAGAQASSHREAPFLTTVPKVDATDFYMFRSYEAGRDGMVTLIANYLPLQDGYGGPNYFSLDPNALYEIHIDNSGDAKEDISFQFRFKNKLSNSGAGTSLNVGGKMVGIPLIQSGAVANVKDANLQLNESYTVTV
;
A
#
# COMPACT_ATOMS: atom_id res chain seq x y z
N MET A 1 -46.54 -0.88 -8.01
CA MET A 1 -46.31 -1.64 -6.76
C MET A 1 -45.61 -2.99 -6.97
N LYS A 2 -46.05 -3.88 -7.87
CA LYS A 2 -45.42 -5.20 -8.09
C LYS A 2 -43.92 -5.16 -8.47
N SER A 3 -43.50 -4.23 -9.33
CA SER A 3 -42.09 -4.10 -9.74
C SER A 3 -41.19 -3.64 -8.58
N GLN A 4 -41.61 -2.73 -7.70
CA GLN A 4 -40.76 -2.31 -6.59
C GLN A 4 -40.54 -3.42 -5.56
N MET A 5 -41.57 -4.25 -5.29
CA MET A 5 -41.42 -5.42 -4.41
C MET A 5 -40.44 -6.47 -4.97
N THR A 6 -40.37 -6.67 -6.29
CA THR A 6 -39.42 -7.63 -6.89
C THR A 6 -37.98 -7.12 -6.83
N HIS A 7 -37.74 -5.81 -6.98
CA HIS A 7 -36.39 -5.24 -6.85
C HIS A 7 -35.90 -5.29 -5.39
N SER A 8 -36.77 -5.00 -4.42
CA SER A 8 -36.43 -5.08 -2.99
C SER A 8 -36.13 -6.52 -2.55
N ALA A 9 -36.89 -7.50 -3.04
CA ALA A 9 -36.64 -8.92 -2.75
C ALA A 9 -35.32 -9.42 -3.35
N LEU A 10 -34.98 -8.99 -4.57
CA LEU A 10 -33.71 -9.32 -5.22
C LEU A 10 -32.51 -8.68 -4.50
N ALA A 11 -32.62 -7.42 -4.08
CA ALA A 11 -31.59 -6.74 -3.30
C ALA A 11 -31.36 -7.41 -1.94
N ALA A 12 -32.42 -7.81 -1.24
CA ALA A 12 -32.32 -8.54 0.02
C ALA A 12 -31.67 -9.93 -0.15
N ALA A 13 -32.01 -10.65 -1.21
CA ALA A 13 -31.40 -11.94 -1.53
C ALA A 13 -29.89 -11.81 -1.84
N LEU A 14 -29.49 -10.76 -2.57
CA LEU A 14 -28.09 -10.45 -2.85
C LEU A 14 -27.31 -10.06 -1.58
N LEU A 15 -27.92 -9.32 -0.65
CA LEU A 15 -27.31 -9.03 0.66
C LEU A 15 -27.10 -10.29 1.51
N CYS A 16 -28.06 -11.21 1.53
CA CYS A 16 -27.94 -12.48 2.25
C CYS A 16 -26.83 -13.38 1.68
N LEU A 17 -26.61 -13.36 0.36
CA LEU A 17 -25.51 -14.08 -0.29
C LEU A 17 -24.14 -13.44 0.02
N ALA A 18 -24.08 -12.12 0.21
CA ALA A 18 -22.85 -11.43 0.59
C ALA A 18 -22.42 -11.71 2.05
N ALA A 19 -23.35 -12.07 2.95
CA ALA A 19 -23.05 -12.33 4.36
C ALA A 19 -22.17 -13.57 4.61
N GLY A 20 -21.97 -14.43 3.61
CA GLY A 20 -21.08 -15.59 3.68
C GLY A 20 -19.65 -15.34 3.20
N ALA A 21 -19.34 -14.16 2.64
CA ALA A 21 -18.00 -13.83 2.17
C ALA A 21 -17.07 -13.62 3.38
N GLN A 22 -16.20 -14.59 3.63
CA GLN A 22 -15.06 -14.40 4.53
C GLN A 22 -14.03 -13.53 3.81
N ALA A 23 -13.47 -12.54 4.49
CA ALA A 23 -12.34 -11.79 3.95
C ALA A 23 -11.17 -12.76 3.69
N SER A 24 -10.61 -12.72 2.48
CA SER A 24 -9.42 -13.50 2.15
C SER A 24 -8.21 -12.96 2.92
N SER A 25 -7.49 -13.83 3.62
CA SER A 25 -6.22 -13.50 4.27
C SER A 25 -5.09 -13.78 3.28
N HIS A 26 -4.62 -12.75 2.57
CA HIS A 26 -3.53 -12.89 1.60
C HIS A 26 -2.19 -13.21 2.27
N ARG A 27 -2.04 -12.82 3.54
CA ARG A 27 -0.84 -13.10 4.35
C ARG A 27 -0.61 -14.59 4.63
N GLU A 28 -1.61 -15.43 4.42
CA GLU A 28 -1.52 -16.89 4.63
C GLU A 28 -1.03 -17.65 3.39
N ALA A 29 -0.86 -16.98 2.24
CA ALA A 29 -0.28 -17.61 1.06
C ALA A 29 1.19 -18.02 1.37
N PRO A 30 1.59 -19.28 1.11
CA PRO A 30 2.90 -19.79 1.53
C PRO A 30 4.09 -18.91 1.13
N PHE A 31 4.08 -18.31 -0.06
CA PHE A 31 5.12 -17.38 -0.48
C PHE A 31 5.09 -16.07 0.34
N LEU A 32 3.92 -15.43 0.44
CA LEU A 32 3.76 -14.15 1.12
C LEU A 32 4.08 -14.22 2.63
N THR A 33 3.91 -15.39 3.27
CA THR A 33 4.36 -15.58 4.66
C THR A 33 5.86 -15.32 4.85
N THR A 34 6.68 -15.55 3.81
CA THR A 34 8.14 -15.33 3.86
C THR A 34 8.57 -13.96 3.36
N VAL A 35 7.70 -13.27 2.61
CA VAL A 35 7.94 -11.92 2.06
C VAL A 35 6.76 -10.97 2.34
N PRO A 36 6.45 -10.68 3.62
CA PRO A 36 5.25 -9.94 3.99
C PRO A 36 5.21 -8.48 3.49
N LYS A 37 6.35 -7.95 3.02
CA LYS A 37 6.44 -6.59 2.44
C LYS A 37 5.86 -6.48 1.02
N VAL A 38 5.54 -7.61 0.38
CA VAL A 38 4.86 -7.64 -0.92
C VAL A 38 3.42 -8.15 -0.80
N ASP A 39 2.87 -8.17 0.42
CA ASP A 39 1.47 -8.50 0.67
C ASP A 39 0.57 -7.38 0.13
N ALA A 40 -0.14 -7.69 -0.97
CA ALA A 40 -1.12 -6.81 -1.59
C ALA A 40 -2.45 -6.95 -0.87
N THR A 41 -2.91 -5.87 -0.25
CA THR A 41 -4.11 -5.90 0.60
C THR A 41 -5.37 -5.60 -0.19
N ASP A 42 -5.35 -4.54 -1.00
CA ASP A 42 -6.50 -4.09 -1.77
C ASP A 42 -6.07 -3.49 -3.11
N PHE A 43 -6.95 -3.61 -4.11
CA PHE A 43 -6.82 -2.91 -5.40
C PHE A 43 -8.13 -2.20 -5.74
N TYR A 44 -8.03 -0.93 -6.10
CA TYR A 44 -9.16 -0.11 -6.50
C TYR A 44 -8.96 0.45 -7.90
N MET A 45 -10.03 0.45 -8.68
CA MET A 45 -10.08 1.02 -10.02
C MET A 45 -11.40 1.75 -10.21
N PHE A 46 -11.34 3.03 -10.58
CA PHE A 46 -12.54 3.84 -10.80
C PHE A 46 -12.27 4.98 -11.78
N ARG A 47 -13.32 5.50 -12.42
CA ARG A 47 -13.21 6.75 -13.20
C ARG A 47 -12.88 7.90 -12.27
N SER A 48 -11.86 8.68 -12.62
CA SER A 48 -11.38 9.78 -11.78
C SER A 48 -12.47 10.84 -11.61
N TYR A 49 -12.69 11.27 -10.37
CA TYR A 49 -13.63 12.34 -10.01
C TYR A 49 -12.93 13.68 -9.68
N GLU A 50 -11.59 13.70 -9.78
CA GLU A 50 -10.78 14.91 -9.62
C GLU A 50 -11.05 15.88 -10.78
N ALA A 51 -11.27 17.16 -10.45
CA ALA A 51 -11.56 18.20 -11.45
C ALA A 51 -10.46 18.27 -12.51
N GLY A 52 -10.84 18.20 -13.79
CA GLY A 52 -9.91 18.21 -14.93
C GLY A 52 -9.35 16.84 -15.31
N ARG A 53 -9.81 15.74 -14.68
CA ARG A 53 -9.36 14.37 -14.97
C ARG A 53 -10.49 13.42 -15.41
N ASP A 54 -11.58 13.95 -15.92
CA ASP A 54 -12.80 13.20 -16.29
C ASP A 54 -12.57 12.09 -17.35
N GLY A 55 -11.48 12.20 -18.12
CA GLY A 55 -11.04 11.22 -19.12
C GLY A 55 -10.05 10.16 -18.58
N MET A 56 -9.74 10.16 -17.27
CA MET A 56 -8.74 9.28 -16.67
C MET A 56 -9.37 8.20 -15.79
N VAL A 57 -8.72 7.04 -15.73
CA VAL A 57 -8.97 6.01 -14.71
C VAL A 57 -7.96 6.19 -13.59
N THR A 58 -8.44 6.18 -12.35
CA THR A 58 -7.59 6.13 -11.16
C THR A 58 -7.43 4.67 -10.73
N LEU A 59 -6.18 4.29 -10.49
CA LEU A 59 -5.78 2.97 -10.01
C LEU A 59 -5.07 3.16 -8.67
N ILE A 60 -5.41 2.36 -7.66
CA ILE A 60 -4.78 2.36 -6.35
C ILE A 60 -4.47 0.92 -5.98
N ALA A 61 -3.22 0.63 -5.66
CA ALA A 61 -2.78 -0.65 -5.14
C ALA A 61 -2.24 -0.45 -3.72
N ASN A 62 -2.90 -1.07 -2.74
CA ASN A 62 -2.48 -1.05 -1.36
C ASN A 62 -1.59 -2.26 -1.07
N TYR A 63 -0.50 -1.99 -0.35
CA TYR A 63 0.44 -2.98 0.14
C TYR A 63 0.72 -2.68 1.60
N LEU A 64 1.12 -3.72 2.33
CA LEU A 64 1.30 -3.69 3.79
C LEU A 64 -0.06 -3.56 4.50
N PRO A 65 -0.31 -4.39 5.52
CA PRO A 65 -1.58 -4.38 6.24
C PRO A 65 -1.70 -3.13 7.11
N LEU A 66 -2.82 -3.02 7.83
CA LEU A 66 -3.11 -1.95 8.78
C LEU A 66 -1.89 -1.55 9.63
N GLN A 67 -1.59 -0.26 9.60
CA GLN A 67 -0.53 0.38 10.39
C GLN A 67 -1.15 1.44 11.30
N ASP A 68 -1.69 1.03 12.44
CA ASP A 68 -2.36 1.93 13.39
C ASP A 68 -1.35 2.70 14.26
N GLY A 69 -1.78 3.82 14.84
CA GLY A 69 -0.93 4.78 15.56
C GLY A 69 -0.14 4.17 16.72
N TYR A 70 -0.68 3.15 17.39
CA TYR A 70 0.03 2.46 18.47
C TYR A 70 1.22 1.60 17.99
N GLY A 71 1.24 1.24 16.70
CA GLY A 71 2.32 0.45 16.08
C GLY A 71 3.58 1.27 15.78
N GLY A 72 3.52 2.59 15.93
CA GLY A 72 4.66 3.47 15.79
C GLY A 72 5.74 3.28 16.88
N PRO A 73 6.93 3.86 16.69
CA PRO A 73 7.32 4.68 15.54
C PRO A 73 7.72 3.84 14.31
N ASN A 74 7.87 2.52 14.43
CA ASN A 74 8.40 1.65 13.37
C ASN A 74 7.32 1.07 12.46
N TYR A 75 6.84 1.92 11.57
CA TYR A 75 5.97 1.53 10.47
C TYR A 75 6.71 0.69 9.41
N PHE A 76 5.98 -0.20 8.74
CA PHE A 76 6.47 -1.03 7.66
C PHE A 76 6.76 -0.18 6.41
N SER A 77 7.88 -0.50 5.79
CA SER A 77 8.31 0.05 4.50
C SER A 77 8.03 -0.95 3.38
N LEU A 78 7.91 -0.47 2.15
CA LEU A 78 7.94 -1.35 0.98
C LEU A 78 9.34 -1.96 0.79
N ASP A 79 9.41 -3.04 0.02
CA ASP A 79 10.65 -3.79 -0.20
C ASP A 79 11.43 -3.22 -1.37
N PRO A 80 12.67 -2.73 -1.18
CA PRO A 80 13.50 -2.23 -2.27
C PRO A 80 13.96 -3.34 -3.24
N ASN A 81 13.83 -4.61 -2.86
CA ASN A 81 14.17 -5.75 -3.71
C ASN A 81 12.98 -6.23 -4.55
N ALA A 82 11.76 -5.76 -4.26
CA ALA A 82 10.57 -6.13 -5.00
C ALA A 82 10.41 -5.28 -6.29
N LEU A 83 9.67 -5.84 -7.24
CA LEU A 83 9.08 -5.13 -8.36
C LEU A 83 7.57 -5.19 -8.15
N TYR A 84 6.93 -4.04 -8.04
CA TYR A 84 5.48 -3.94 -7.87
C TYR A 84 4.88 -3.54 -9.21
N GLU A 85 3.88 -4.28 -9.70
CA GLU A 85 3.33 -4.09 -11.04
C GLU A 85 1.81 -3.97 -11.02
N ILE A 86 1.28 -3.12 -11.89
CA ILE A 86 -0.14 -3.07 -12.24
C ILE A 86 -0.25 -3.32 -13.74
N HIS A 87 -0.79 -4.48 -14.10
CA HIS A 87 -1.02 -4.88 -15.48
C HIS A 87 -2.45 -4.54 -15.90
N ILE A 88 -2.59 -3.90 -17.06
CA ILE A 88 -3.86 -3.53 -17.65
C ILE A 88 -3.99 -4.18 -19.02
N ASP A 89 -4.99 -5.05 -19.15
CA ASP A 89 -5.54 -5.47 -20.43
C ASP A 89 -6.74 -4.57 -20.74
N ASN A 90 -6.64 -3.78 -21.81
CA ASN A 90 -7.73 -2.93 -22.30
C ASN A 90 -8.27 -3.36 -23.67
N SER A 91 -7.78 -4.48 -24.20
CA SER A 91 -8.23 -5.10 -25.44
C SER A 91 -9.14 -6.32 -25.22
N GLY A 92 -9.05 -6.95 -24.04
CA GLY A 92 -9.84 -8.10 -23.60
C GLY A 92 -9.26 -9.46 -24.02
N ASP A 93 -7.97 -9.52 -24.37
CA ASP A 93 -7.30 -10.76 -24.81
C ASP A 93 -6.59 -11.52 -23.68
N ALA A 94 -6.72 -11.06 -22.43
CA ALA A 94 -6.06 -11.54 -21.23
C ALA A 94 -4.53 -11.39 -21.24
N LYS A 95 -4.00 -10.45 -22.03
CA LYS A 95 -2.61 -10.05 -22.05
C LYS A 95 -2.50 -8.56 -21.70
N GLU A 96 -1.46 -8.20 -20.97
CA GLU A 96 -1.22 -6.81 -20.61
C GLU A 96 -0.90 -5.93 -21.84
N ASP A 97 -1.65 -4.85 -22.02
CA ASP A 97 -1.39 -3.78 -22.97
C ASP A 97 -0.54 -2.67 -22.35
N ILE A 98 -0.68 -2.46 -21.03
CA ILE A 98 0.02 -1.43 -20.25
C ILE A 98 0.47 -2.05 -18.94
N SER A 99 1.73 -1.83 -18.55
CA SER A 99 2.28 -2.30 -17.27
C SER A 99 2.97 -1.18 -16.51
N PHE A 100 2.34 -0.71 -15.43
CA PHE A 100 2.97 0.24 -14.52
C PHE A 100 3.88 -0.52 -13.56
N GLN A 101 5.17 -0.20 -13.58
CA GLN A 101 6.19 -0.83 -12.76
C GLN A 101 6.74 0.16 -11.74
N PHE A 102 6.69 -0.20 -10.46
CA PHE A 102 7.16 0.61 -9.34
C PHE A 102 8.39 -0.03 -8.70
N ARG A 103 9.43 0.78 -8.49
CA ARG A 103 10.65 0.40 -7.76
C ARG A 103 10.86 1.33 -6.58
N PHE A 104 10.84 0.78 -5.38
CA PHE A 104 11.05 1.53 -4.14
C PHE A 104 12.52 1.56 -3.73
N LYS A 105 12.93 2.64 -3.07
CA LYS A 105 14.24 2.79 -2.44
C LYS A 105 14.07 3.36 -1.05
N ASN A 106 14.70 2.70 -0.10
CA ASN A 106 14.65 3.09 1.31
C ASN A 106 16.04 3.55 1.71
N LYS A 107 16.14 4.79 2.20
CA LYS A 107 17.42 5.40 2.56
C LYS A 107 17.37 5.91 3.98
N LEU A 108 18.34 5.47 4.79
CA LEU A 108 18.57 6.07 6.10
C LEU A 108 19.15 7.48 5.95
N SER A 109 18.75 8.37 6.86
CA SER A 109 19.31 9.70 7.03
C SER A 109 20.82 9.64 7.32
N ASN A 110 21.47 10.81 7.36
CA ASN A 110 22.92 10.91 7.62
C ASN A 110 23.75 10.02 6.67
N SER A 111 23.45 10.10 5.37
CA SER A 111 24.15 9.36 4.31
C SER A 111 24.16 7.84 4.53
N GLY A 112 23.10 7.27 5.10
CA GLY A 112 22.97 5.83 5.35
C GLY A 112 23.33 5.40 6.77
N ALA A 113 23.89 6.29 7.60
CA ALA A 113 24.28 5.97 8.97
C ALA A 113 23.09 5.95 9.95
N GLY A 114 22.01 6.66 9.63
CA GLY A 114 20.88 6.84 10.54
C GLY A 114 21.20 7.75 11.73
N THR A 115 20.25 7.85 12.67
CA THR A 115 20.39 8.67 13.88
C THR A 115 21.10 7.88 14.97
N SER A 116 21.99 8.55 15.71
CA SER A 116 22.69 7.96 16.85
C SER A 116 22.54 8.81 18.10
N LEU A 117 22.49 8.17 19.26
CA LEU A 117 22.48 8.79 20.58
C LEU A 117 23.84 8.63 21.26
N ASN A 118 24.25 9.61 22.05
CA ASN A 118 25.44 9.50 22.88
C ASN A 118 25.10 8.72 24.17
N VAL A 119 25.62 7.51 24.30
CA VAL A 119 25.45 6.63 25.46
C VAL A 119 26.80 6.45 26.12
N GLY A 120 27.04 7.18 27.21
CA GLY A 120 28.29 7.07 27.98
C GLY A 120 29.55 7.43 27.19
N GLY A 121 29.47 8.41 26.28
CA GLY A 121 30.59 8.84 25.41
C GLY A 121 30.69 8.07 24.09
N LYS A 122 29.83 7.08 23.85
CA LYS A 122 29.78 6.30 22.60
C LYS A 122 28.52 6.64 21.80
N MET A 123 28.68 6.90 20.50
CA MET A 123 27.55 7.06 19.59
C MET A 123 26.94 5.69 19.26
N VAL A 124 25.64 5.51 19.50
CA VAL A 124 24.90 4.27 19.28
C VAL A 124 23.68 4.56 18.40
N GLY A 125 23.57 3.87 17.27
CA GLY A 125 22.44 4.01 16.33
C GLY A 125 21.12 3.52 16.93
N ILE A 126 20.03 4.24 16.67
CA ILE A 126 18.69 3.81 17.09
C ILE A 126 18.07 2.88 16.03
N PRO A 127 17.30 1.86 16.42
CA PRO A 127 16.58 0.98 15.49
C PRO A 127 15.22 1.57 15.06
N LEU A 128 15.04 2.89 15.19
CA LEU A 128 13.78 3.57 14.94
C LEU A 128 13.83 4.31 13.60
N ILE A 129 12.72 4.34 12.87
CA ILE A 129 12.62 5.12 11.63
C ILE A 129 12.46 6.63 11.86
N GLN A 130 12.28 7.06 13.11
CA GLN A 130 12.24 8.46 13.52
C GLN A 130 12.78 8.64 14.94
N SER A 131 13.37 9.81 15.22
CA SER A 131 13.98 10.19 16.50
C SER A 131 13.19 11.24 17.29
N GLY A 132 12.00 11.61 16.79
CA GLY A 132 11.11 12.61 17.36
C GLY A 132 9.82 12.73 16.56
N ALA A 133 9.03 13.77 16.82
CA ALA A 133 7.83 14.07 16.04
C ALA A 133 8.21 14.42 14.59
N VAL A 134 7.49 13.86 13.61
CA VAL A 134 7.70 14.11 12.18
C VAL A 134 6.53 14.93 11.65
N ALA A 135 6.80 16.15 11.20
CA ALA A 135 5.77 17.04 10.66
C ALA A 135 5.59 16.91 9.13
N ASN A 136 6.62 16.42 8.42
CA ASN A 136 6.60 16.27 6.97
C ASN A 136 7.70 15.28 6.50
N VAL A 137 7.68 14.92 5.21
CA VAL A 137 8.61 13.96 4.61
C VAL A 137 10.08 14.41 4.57
N LYS A 138 10.39 15.67 4.89
CA LYS A 138 11.76 16.21 4.96
C LYS A 138 12.18 16.58 6.39
N ASP A 139 11.40 16.17 7.39
CA ASP A 139 11.69 16.48 8.79
C ASP A 139 13.02 15.86 9.22
N ALA A 140 13.84 16.60 9.99
CA ALA A 140 15.13 16.11 10.48
C ALA A 140 14.99 14.93 11.45
N ASN A 141 13.82 14.78 12.08
CA ASN A 141 13.50 13.64 12.93
C ASN A 141 13.17 12.37 12.12
N LEU A 142 12.89 12.47 10.82
CA LEU A 142 12.62 11.31 9.97
C LEU A 142 13.94 10.67 9.51
N GLN A 143 14.18 9.44 9.97
CA GLN A 143 15.40 8.69 9.67
C GLN A 143 15.24 7.81 8.43
N LEU A 144 14.09 7.17 8.20
CA LEU A 144 13.87 6.36 6.99
C LEU A 144 13.09 7.16 5.95
N ASN A 145 13.71 7.38 4.79
CA ASN A 145 13.05 8.02 3.66
C ASN A 145 12.77 6.98 2.58
N GLU A 146 11.51 6.86 2.16
CA GLU A 146 11.09 6.03 1.03
C GLU A 146 10.85 6.89 -0.20
N SER A 147 11.31 6.40 -1.34
CA SER A 147 11.13 7.02 -2.65
C SER A 147 10.85 5.95 -3.68
N TYR A 148 10.24 6.31 -4.81
CA TYR A 148 9.95 5.37 -5.87
C TYR A 148 10.17 5.96 -7.25
N THR A 149 10.37 5.09 -8.23
CA THR A 149 10.28 5.39 -9.65
C THR A 149 9.14 4.61 -10.28
N VAL A 150 8.54 5.16 -11.33
CA VAL A 150 7.52 4.48 -12.15
C VAL A 150 7.97 4.41 -13.59
N THR A 151 7.85 3.24 -14.20
CA THR A 151 7.96 3.03 -15.66
C THR A 151 6.67 2.45 -16.19
N VAL A 152 6.37 2.69 -17.47
CA VAL A 152 5.16 2.22 -18.18
C VAL A 152 5.58 1.53 -19.46
#